data_AF-A0A933BCG2-F1
#
_entry.id   AF-A0A933BCG2-F1
#
_cell.length_a   1.000
_cell.length_b   1.000
_cell.length_c   1.000
_cell.angle_alpha   90.00
_cell.angle_beta   90.00
_cell.angle_gamma   90.00
#
_symmetry.space_group_name_H-M   'P 1'
#
loop_
_entity.id
_entity.type
_entity.pdbx_description
1 polymer ?
#
loop_
_entity_poly.entity_id
_entity_poly.type
_entity_poly.pdbx_seq_one_letter_code
_entity_poly.pdbx_strand_id
1 'polypeptide(L)'
;MILAAHQPNFLPWLGYFGRMIQADRFIFLDHVQFERQNYQNRTLIKTTQGPRWITVPVAQRSWEESILEKRICEFGAPNGPCLAVGKLLYWLNWLNRHYLILNNRIWTH
;
A
#
# COMPACT_ATOMS: atom_id res chain seq x y z
N MET A 1 -24.82 -6.96 6.18
CA MET A 1 -23.62 -7.33 5.40
C MET A 1 -23.01 -6.04 4.86
N ILE A 2 -21.87 -5.63 5.42
CA ILE A 2 -21.10 -4.44 5.05
C ILE A 2 -19.93 -4.87 4.18
N LEU A 3 -19.92 -4.38 2.94
CA LEU A 3 -18.83 -4.53 1.99
C LEU A 3 -18.06 -3.21 1.94
N ALA A 4 -16.74 -3.28 2.07
CA ALA A 4 -15.86 -2.13 1.89
C ALA A 4 -14.78 -2.45 0.87
N ALA A 5 -14.52 -1.52 -0.05
CA ALA A 5 -13.43 -1.62 -1.00
C ALA A 5 -12.57 -0.35 -0.92
N HIS A 6 -11.25 -0.50 -0.94
CA HIS A 6 -10.35 0.65 -0.93
C HIS A 6 -9.06 0.35 -1.68
N GLN A 7 -8.55 1.34 -2.42
CA GLN A 7 -7.21 1.28 -3.01
C GLN A 7 -6.16 1.18 -1.90
N PRO A 8 -5.13 0.36 -2.04
CA PRO A 8 -4.10 0.26 -1.01
C PRO A 8 -3.20 1.50 -0.99
N ASN A 9 -2.89 1.98 0.20
CA ASN A 9 -1.95 3.08 0.43
C ASN A 9 -0.59 2.54 0.89
N PHE A 10 0.50 3.27 0.65
CA PHE A 10 1.85 2.91 1.09
C PHE A 10 1.94 2.73 2.61
N LEU A 11 1.47 3.75 3.35
CA LEU A 11 1.27 3.68 4.80
C LEU A 11 -0.15 4.15 5.11
N PRO A 12 -1.10 3.21 5.32
CA PRO A 12 -2.48 3.56 5.61
C PRO A 12 -2.63 4.30 6.94
N TRP A 13 -3.57 5.24 6.97
CA TRP A 13 -3.95 5.97 8.18
C TRP A 13 -4.93 5.14 9.03
N LEU A 14 -5.10 5.50 10.30
CA LEU A 14 -5.88 4.68 11.25
C LEU A 14 -7.32 4.40 10.80
N GLY A 15 -8.01 5.34 10.17
CA GLY A 15 -9.38 5.09 9.68
C GLY A 15 -9.45 4.19 8.45
N TYR A 16 -8.35 3.95 7.73
CA TYR A 16 -8.29 2.87 6.75
C TYR A 16 -8.49 1.51 7.45
N PHE A 17 -7.77 1.27 8.55
CA PHE A 17 -7.94 0.08 9.37
C PHE A 17 -9.31 0.06 10.07
N GLY A 18 -9.81 1.22 10.49
CA GLY A 18 -11.17 1.35 11.03
C GLY A 18 -12.23 0.84 10.04
N ARG A 19 -12.13 1.21 8.75
CA ARG A 19 -13.01 0.69 7.70
C ARG A 19 -12.84 -0.81 7.47
N MET A 20 -11.62 -1.31 7.57
CA MET A 20 -11.34 -2.74 7.44
C MET A 20 -11.97 -3.55 8.57
N ILE A 21 -11.85 -3.08 9.82
CA ILE A 21 -12.41 -3.73 11.02
C ILE A 21 -13.94 -3.69 11.02
N GLN A 22 -14.55 -2.62 10.51
CA GLN A 22 -16.00 -2.45 10.47
C GLN A 22 -16.69 -3.23 9.35
N ALA A 23 -15.96 -3.72 8.35
CA ALA A 23 -16.53 -4.42 7.21
C ALA A 23 -16.60 -5.93 7.44
N ASP A 24 -17.73 -6.55 7.05
CA ASP A 24 -17.84 -8.02 7.01
C ASP A 24 -16.88 -8.61 5.96
N ARG A 25 -16.67 -7.86 4.88
CA ARG A 25 -15.70 -8.20 3.83
C ARG A 25 -15.02 -6.92 3.33
N PHE A 26 -13.70 -6.90 3.42
CA PHE A 26 -12.86 -5.84 2.86
C PHE A 26 -12.21 -6.32 1.56
N ILE A 27 -12.23 -5.48 0.52
CA ILE A 27 -11.70 -5.76 -0.81
C ILE A 27 -10.57 -4.77 -1.10
N PHE A 28 -9.41 -5.28 -1.47
CA PHE A 28 -8.32 -4.46 -1.98
C PHE A 28 -8.57 -4.15 -3.45
N LEU A 29 -8.65 -2.86 -3.77
CA LEU A 29 -8.85 -2.41 -5.14
C LEU A 29 -7.48 -2.12 -5.77
N ASP A 30 -6.77 -3.17 -6.18
CA ASP A 30 -5.38 -3.10 -6.68
C ASP A 30 -5.25 -3.31 -8.21
N HIS A 31 -6.31 -3.74 -8.89
CA HIS A 31 -6.37 -3.83 -10.36
C HIS A 31 -6.65 -2.49 -11.06
N VAL A 32 -6.83 -1.40 -10.30
CA VAL A 32 -7.01 -0.06 -10.87
C VAL A 32 -5.67 0.57 -11.22
N GLN A 33 -5.72 1.57 -12.10
CA GLN A 33 -4.55 2.33 -12.55
C GLN A 33 -3.79 2.93 -11.37
N PHE A 34 -2.46 2.84 -11.40
CA PHE A 34 -1.61 3.45 -10.41
C PHE A 34 -1.53 4.97 -10.60
N GLU A 35 -1.73 5.70 -9.50
CA GLU A 35 -1.62 7.15 -9.46
C GLU A 35 -0.27 7.56 -8.88
N ARG A 36 0.56 8.20 -9.72
CA ARG A 36 1.88 8.70 -9.31
C ARG A 36 1.74 9.84 -8.32
N GLN A 37 2.66 9.88 -7.37
CA GLN A 37 2.71 10.93 -6.35
C GLN A 37 1.37 11.00 -5.60
N ASN A 38 0.82 9.85 -5.23
CA ASN A 38 -0.37 9.78 -4.38
C ASN A 38 -0.10 8.88 -3.18
N TYR A 39 -1.07 8.76 -2.27
CA TYR A 39 -0.97 7.95 -1.05
C TYR A 39 -0.64 6.48 -1.32
N GLN A 40 -0.79 6.03 -2.56
CA GLN A 40 -0.33 4.73 -3.04
C GLN A 40 1.19 4.56 -2.89
N ASN A 41 2.02 5.59 -3.15
CA ASN A 41 3.48 5.50 -3.08
C ASN A 41 4.17 6.57 -2.22
N ARG A 42 3.41 7.43 -1.54
CA ARG A 42 3.96 8.40 -0.58
C ARG A 42 3.05 8.58 0.63
N THR A 43 3.64 8.93 1.76
CA THR A 43 2.90 9.31 2.97
C THR A 43 3.49 10.56 3.57
N LEU A 44 2.62 11.43 4.08
CA LEU A 44 3.02 12.62 4.81
C LEU A 44 3.35 12.22 6.26
N ILE A 45 4.58 12.48 6.69
CA ILE A 45 5.01 12.29 8.06
C ILE A 45 5.27 13.62 8.73
N LYS A 46 5.01 13.72 10.03
CA LYS A 46 5.32 14.90 10.83
C LYS A 46 6.78 14.81 11.29
N THR A 47 7.58 15.82 10.95
CA THR A 47 8.95 15.96 11.44
C THR A 47 9.05 17.18 12.36
N THR A 48 10.18 17.33 13.06
CA THR A 48 10.48 18.53 13.86
C THR A 48 10.54 19.81 13.01
N GLN A 49 10.77 19.69 11.70
CA GLN A 49 10.81 20.79 10.74
C GLN A 49 9.49 20.94 9.94
N GLY A 50 8.41 20.28 10.40
CA GLY A 50 7.10 20.30 9.75
C GLY A 50 6.78 19.03 8.96
N PRO A 51 5.61 18.96 8.32
CA PRO A 51 5.20 17.80 7.52
C PRO A 51 6.12 17.60 6.31
N ARG A 52 6.55 16.36 6.07
CA ARG A 52 7.36 15.98 4.91
C ARG A 52 6.81 14.74 4.24
N TRP A 53 6.87 14.72 2.91
CA TRP A 53 6.54 13.54 2.14
C TRP A 53 7.70 12.55 2.18
N ILE A 54 7.42 11.33 2.62
CA ILE A 54 8.26 10.18 2.29
C ILE A 54 7.65 9.53 1.07
N THR A 55 8.47 9.35 0.03
CA THR A 55 8.07 8.69 -1.22
C THR A 55 8.88 7.43 -1.41
N VAL A 56 8.19 6.33 -1.70
CA VAL A 56 8.83 5.10 -2.16
C VAL A 56 8.99 5.17 -3.68
N PRO A 57 10.22 5.02 -4.20
CA PRO A 57 10.43 4.97 -5.64
C PRO A 57 9.81 3.69 -6.21
N VAL A 58 9.06 3.85 -7.30
CA VAL A 58 8.42 2.75 -8.03
C VAL A 58 8.86 2.76 -9.48
N ALA A 59 8.91 1.57 -10.08
CA ALA A 59 9.27 1.39 -11.47
C ALA A 59 8.30 2.12 -12.40
N GLN A 60 8.84 2.74 -13.45
CA GLN A 60 8.07 3.50 -14.43
C GLN A 60 8.15 2.82 -15.79
N ARG A 61 7.40 1.72 -15.96
CA ARG A 61 7.34 1.01 -17.24
C ARG A 61 6.21 1.51 -18.12
N SER A 62 5.03 1.73 -17.53
CA SER A 62 3.89 2.36 -18.22
C SER A 62 3.01 3.17 -17.26
N TRP A 63 2.24 4.10 -17.84
CA TRP A 63 1.20 4.88 -17.17
C TRP A 63 -0.09 4.09 -16.95
N GLU A 64 -0.27 3.00 -17.69
CA GLU A 64 -1.46 2.14 -17.65
C GLU A 64 -1.35 1.00 -16.63
N GLU A 65 -0.16 0.81 -16.04
CA GLU A 65 0.07 -0.25 -15.06
C GLU A 65 -0.85 -0.07 -13.86
N SER A 66 -1.46 -1.18 -13.46
CA SER A 66 -2.26 -1.26 -12.25
C SER A 66 -1.39 -1.17 -11.00
N ILE A 67 -1.99 -0.83 -9.86
CA ILE A 67 -1.30 -0.81 -8.57
C ILE A 67 -0.65 -2.17 -8.27
N LEU A 68 -1.31 -3.27 -8.62
CA LEU A 68 -0.84 -4.64 -8.45
C LEU A 68 0.49 -4.92 -9.15
N GLU A 69 0.71 -4.31 -10.32
CA GLU A 69 1.87 -4.55 -11.18
C GLU A 69 3.08 -3.71 -10.78
N LYS A 70 2.87 -2.66 -9.97
CA LYS A 70 3.94 -1.76 -9.55
C LYS A 70 4.96 -2.44 -8.65
N ARG A 71 6.23 -2.21 -9.00
CA ARG A 71 7.41 -2.70 -8.28
C ARG A 71 8.15 -1.55 -7.65
N ILE A 72 8.68 -1.77 -6.46
CA ILE A 72 9.54 -0.82 -5.76
C ILE A 72 10.94 -0.86 -6.38
N CYS A 73 11.60 0.30 -6.46
CA CYS A 73 13.00 0.37 -6.88
C CYS A 73 13.89 0.71 -5.68
N GLU A 74 15.19 0.47 -5.78
CA GLU A 74 16.11 0.85 -4.71
C GLU A 74 16.15 2.37 -4.52
N PHE A 75 16.33 2.78 -3.26
CA PHE A 75 16.47 4.17 -2.88
C PHE A 75 17.74 4.75 -3.54
N GLY A 76 17.58 5.79 -4.35
CA GLY A 76 18.71 6.47 -5.01
C GLY A 76 18.98 6.06 -6.47
N ALA A 77 18.21 5.14 -7.05
CA ALA A 77 18.41 4.72 -8.44
C ALA A 77 17.11 4.78 -9.27
N PRO A 78 16.74 5.95 -9.84
CA PRO A 78 15.52 6.10 -10.64
C PRO A 78 15.47 5.20 -11.89
N ASN A 79 16.64 4.74 -12.37
CA ASN A 79 16.81 3.78 -13.47
C ASN A 79 17.62 2.54 -13.05
N GLY A 80 17.81 2.33 -11.74
CA GLY A 80 18.56 1.18 -11.23
C GLY A 80 17.76 -0.12 -11.32
N PRO A 81 18.39 -1.28 -11.07
CA PRO A 81 17.68 -2.54 -11.02
C PRO A 81 16.60 -2.45 -9.93
N CYS A 82 15.33 -2.40 -10.34
CA CYS A 82 14.23 -2.49 -9.38
C CYS A 82 14.26 -3.90 -8.83
N LEU A 83 14.85 -4.05 -7.63
CA LEU A 83 14.76 -5.28 -6.87
C LEU A 83 13.28 -5.62 -6.78
N ALA A 84 12.92 -6.85 -7.14
CA ALA A 84 11.55 -7.34 -7.07
C ALA A 84 11.06 -7.51 -5.61
N VAL A 85 11.44 -6.59 -4.73
CA VAL A 85 11.14 -6.59 -3.31
C VAL A 85 9.76 -5.98 -3.15
N GLY A 86 8.77 -6.85 -3.37
CA GLY A 86 7.41 -6.66 -2.91
C GLY A 86 6.51 -5.86 -3.85
N LYS A 87 5.29 -6.37 -3.99
CA LYS A 87 4.14 -5.55 -4.40
C LYS A 87 4.03 -4.37 -3.42
N LEU A 88 3.47 -3.24 -3.87
CA LEU A 88 3.23 -2.01 -3.09
C LEU A 88 2.54 -2.23 -1.72
N LEU A 89 2.01 -3.43 -1.51
CA LEU A 89 1.29 -3.98 -0.36
C LEU A 89 2.20 -4.52 0.76
N TYR A 90 3.33 -3.89 1.05
CA TYR A 90 4.29 -4.42 2.03
C TYR A 90 3.70 -4.56 3.44
N TRP A 91 2.84 -3.60 3.84
CA TRP A 91 2.12 -3.66 5.11
C TRP A 91 1.09 -4.80 5.16
N LEU A 92 0.57 -5.27 4.02
CA LEU A 92 -0.28 -6.47 3.97
C LEU A 92 0.53 -7.75 4.17
N ASN A 93 1.76 -7.81 3.65
CA ASN A 93 2.66 -8.93 3.95
C ASN A 93 3.08 -8.94 5.42
N TRP A 94 3.31 -7.76 6.01
CA TRP A 94 3.54 -7.61 7.45
C TRP A 94 2.30 -8.02 8.26
N LEU A 95 1.11 -7.54 7.88
CA LEU A 95 -0.13 -7.96 8.54
C LEU A 95 -0.34 -9.46 8.43
N ASN A 96 -0.21 -10.08 7.25
CA ASN A 96 -0.34 -11.53 7.07
C ASN A 96 0.68 -12.34 7.90
N ARG A 97 1.85 -11.75 8.20
CA ARG A 97 2.90 -12.38 9.02
C ARG A 97 2.59 -12.30 10.53
N HIS A 98 1.88 -11.27 10.96
CA HIS A 98 1.58 -11.03 12.38
C HIS A 98 0.11 -11.30 12.77
N TYR A 99 -0.75 -11.39 11.77
CA TYR A 99 -2.19 -11.61 11.87
C TYR A 99 -2.58 -12.59 10.75
N LEU A 100 -3.25 -13.68 11.11
CA LEU A 100 -3.83 -14.57 10.10
C LEU A 100 -5.03 -13.85 9.48
N ILE A 101 -4.84 -13.19 8.33
CA ILE A 101 -5.95 -12.71 7.50
C ILE A 101 -6.44 -13.89 6.67
N LEU A 102 -7.27 -14.73 7.31
CA LEU A 102 -8.04 -15.76 6.62
C LEU A 102 -9.50 -15.30 6.54
N ASN A 103 -10.06 -15.30 5.33
CA ASN A 103 -11.48 -14.99 5.10
C ASN A 103 -11.96 -13.64 5.65
N ASN A 104 -11.19 -12.56 5.47
CA ASN A 104 -11.56 -11.20 5.91
C ASN A 104 -11.84 -11.06 7.42
N ARG A 105 -11.22 -11.89 8.27
CA ARG A 105 -11.16 -11.67 9.72
C ARG A 105 -9.72 -11.57 10.19
N ILE A 106 -9.45 -10.59 11.04
CA ILE A 106 -8.15 -10.37 11.68
C ILE A 106 -8.13 -11.25 12.93
N TRP A 107 -7.27 -12.27 12.95
CA TRP A 107 -6.99 -13.05 14.15
C TRP A 107 -5.61 -12.67 14.68
N THR A 108 -5.53 -12.34 15.97
CA THR A 108 -4.26 -12.28 16.71
C THR A 108 -3.86 -13.70 17.11
N HIS A 109 -2.56 -14.00 17.14
CA HIS A 109 -2.05 -15.22 17.77
C HIS A 109 -2.44 -15.28 19.25
#